data_AF-B3T4S8-F1
#
_entry.id   AF-B3T4S8-F1
#
_cell.length_a   1.000
_cell.length_b   1.000
_cell.length_c   1.000
_cell.angle_alpha   90.00
_cell.angle_beta   90.00
_cell.angle_gamma   90.00
#
_symmetry.space_group_name_H-M   'P 1'
#
loop_
_entity.id
_entity.type
_entity.pdbx_description
1 polymer ?
#
loop_
_entity_poly.entity_id
_entity_poly.type
_entity_poly.pdbx_seq_one_letter_code
_entity_poly.pdbx_strand_id
1 'polypeptide(L)' 'MTLEEIVRGQLVRVVSRPEIVGQVRQVSGKGNVGIMVNGSIRWVNPDDLEVLHV' A
#
# COMPACT_ATOMS: atom_id res chain seq x y z
N MET A 1 -9.30 1.26 7.38
CA MET A 1 -8.08 2.09 7.47
C MET A 1 -8.33 3.27 6.55
N THR A 2 -8.18 4.51 6.99
CA THR A 2 -8.36 5.66 6.09
C THR A 2 -7.06 5.92 5.33
N LEU A 3 -7.15 6.52 4.14
CA LEU A 3 -5.97 6.93 3.35
C LEU A 3 -5.02 7.86 4.14
N GLU A 4 -5.53 8.52 5.17
CA GLU A 4 -4.79 9.42 6.05
C GLU A 4 -3.84 8.68 7.00
N GLU A 5 -4.11 7.40 7.30
CA GLU A 5 -3.25 6.55 8.13
C GLU A 5 -2.09 5.92 7.34
N ILE A 6 -2.21 5.88 6.01
CA ILE A 6 -1.24 5.27 5.10
C ILE A 6 -0.15 6.30 4.74
N VAL A 7 0.98 6.19 5.41
CA VAL A 7 2.14 7.09 5.30
C VAL A 7 3.17 6.53 4.31
N ARG A 8 3.78 7.40 3.51
CA ARG A 8 4.92 7.03 2.66
C ARG A 8 6.02 6.36 3.50
N GLY A 9 6.52 5.22 3.04
CA GLY A 9 7.56 4.46 3.72
C GLY A 9 7.03 3.29 4.57
N GLN A 10 5.72 3.25 4.89
CA GLN A 10 5.14 2.10 5.59
C GLN A 10 5.20 0.84 4.73
N LEU A 11 5.44 -0.29 5.40
CA LEU A 11 5.32 -1.61 4.81
C LEU A 11 3.87 -2.06 4.91
N VAL A 12 3.29 -2.46 3.79
CA VAL A 12 1.90 -2.90 3.71
C VAL A 12 1.81 -4.22 2.96
N ARG A 13 0.78 -5.00 3.29
CA ARG A 13 0.39 -6.23 2.62
C ARG A 13 -0.97 -6.05 1.95
N VAL A 14 -1.14 -6.63 0.76
CA VAL A 14 -2.44 -6.67 0.09
C VAL A 14 -3.28 -7.80 0.69
N VAL A 15 -4.45 -7.49 1.23
CA VAL A 15 -5.30 -8.46 1.95
C VAL A 15 -5.81 -9.55 1.01
N SER A 16 -6.28 -9.16 -0.19
CA SER A 16 -6.75 -10.10 -1.22
C SER A 16 -5.63 -10.95 -1.84
N ARG A 17 -4.36 -10.53 -1.69
CA ARG A 17 -3.17 -11.19 -2.24
C ARG A 17 -2.00 -11.10 -1.26
N PRO A 18 -2.01 -11.91 -0.19
CA PRO A 18 -1.04 -11.81 0.91
C PRO A 18 0.43 -11.98 0.49
N GLU A 19 0.68 -12.59 -0.68
CA GLU A 19 2.00 -12.71 -1.29
C GLU A 19 2.56 -11.37 -1.79
N ILE A 20 1.71 -10.34 -1.92
CA ILE A 20 2.11 -9.00 -2.33
C ILE A 20 2.34 -8.16 -1.08
N VAL A 21 3.62 -7.95 -0.77
CA VAL A 21 4.09 -7.03 0.26
C VAL A 21 4.91 -5.94 -0.41
N GLY A 22 4.69 -4.69 -0.02
CA GLY A 22 5.38 -3.56 -0.63
C GLY A 22 5.45 -2.36 0.28
N GLN A 23 6.30 -1.42 -0.09
CA GLN A 23 6.44 -0.16 0.64
C GLN A 23 5.60 0.93 -0.02
N VAL A 24 4.81 1.67 0.76
CA VAL A 24 4.02 2.80 0.28
C VAL A 24 4.97 3.87 -0.27
N ARG A 25 4.76 4.27 -1.53
CA ARG A 25 5.55 5.35 -2.18
C ARG A 25 4.72 6.56 -2.54
N GLN A 26 3.46 6.35 -2.91
CA GLN A 26 2.59 7.43 -3.37
C GLN A 26 1.15 7.16 -2.99
N VAL A 27 0.39 8.23 -2.72
CA VAL A 27 -1.07 8.20 -2.67
C VAL A 27 -1.56 9.04 -3.84
N SER A 28 -2.45 8.49 -4.66
CA SER A 28 -3.05 9.22 -5.78
C SER A 28 -4.20 10.08 -5.28
N GLY A 29 -4.43 11.24 -5.91
CA GLY A 29 -5.61 12.07 -5.66
C GLY A 29 -6.95 11.41 -6.05
N LYS A 30 -6.91 10.18 -6.59
CA LYS A 30 -8.07 9.35 -6.92
C LYS A 30 -8.37 8.29 -5.85
N GLY A 31 -7.64 8.29 -4.74
CA GLY A 31 -7.89 7.40 -3.61
C GLY A 31 -7.16 6.04 -3.67
N ASN A 32 -6.32 5.77 -4.67
CA ASN A 32 -5.48 4.57 -4.71
C ASN A 32 -4.10 4.82 -4.09
N VAL A 33 -3.52 3.77 -3.52
CA VAL A 33 -2.16 3.76 -2.94
C VAL A 33 -1.21 3.04 -3.88
N GLY A 34 -0.10 3.70 -4.21
CA GLY A 34 1.01 3.15 -4.98
C GLY A 34 2.04 2.52 -4.03
N ILE A 35 2.21 1.20 -4.11
CA ILE A 35 3.20 0.43 -3.36
C ILE A 35 4.32 -0.04 -4.28
N MET A 36 5.56 -0.04 -3.78
CA MET A 36 6.72 -0.58 -4.49
C MET A 36 6.83 -2.08 -4.24
N VAL A 37 6.78 -2.88 -5.30
CA VAL A 37 6.89 -4.35 -5.26
C VAL A 37 7.87 -4.75 -6.36
N ASN A 38 8.97 -5.42 -6.00
CA ASN A 38 10.00 -5.88 -6.93
C ASN A 38 10.47 -4.80 -7.93
N GLY A 39 10.66 -3.56 -7.46
CA GLY A 39 11.11 -2.42 -8.27
C GLY A 39 10.05 -1.78 -9.17
N SER A 40 8.79 -2.23 -9.10
CA SER A 40 7.66 -1.65 -9.85
C SER A 40 6.59 -1.11 -8.92
N ILE A 41 5.93 -0.01 -9.31
CA ILE A 41 4.79 0.54 -8.58
C ILE A 41 3.52 -0.24 -8.95
N ARG A 42 2.79 -0.72 -7.93
CA ARG A 42 1.44 -1.26 -8.07
C ARG A 42 0.44 -0.34 -7.37
N TRP A 43 -0.65 -0.03 -8.05
CA TRP A 43 -1.75 0.73 -7.49
C TRP A 43 -2.77 -0.22 -6.88
N VAL A 44 -3.07 -0.01 -5.61
CA VAL A 44 -3.96 -0.86 -4.81
C VAL A 44 -4.98 0.02 -4.10
N ASN A 45 -6.19 -0.51 -3.92
CA ASN A 45 -7.20 0.16 -3.10
C ASN A 45 -6.71 0.17 -1.63
N PRO A 46 -6.72 1.32 -0.94
CA PRO A 46 -6.37 1.40 0.48
C PRO A 46 -7.15 0.44 1.38
N ASP A 47 -8.42 0.13 1.06
CA ASP A 47 -9.25 -0.79 1.84
C ASP A 47 -8.76 -2.25 1.74
N ASP A 48 -7.95 -2.56 0.73
CA ASP A 48 -7.31 -3.86 0.51
C ASP A 48 -5.87 -3.89 1.04
N LEU A 49 -5.48 -2.92 1.86
CA LEU A 49 -4.15 -2.84 2.48
C LEU A 49 -4.20 -3.03 3.99
N GLU A 50 -3.22 -3.77 4.48
CA GLU A 50 -2.94 -3.95 5.90
C GLU A 50 -1.53 -3.46 6.20
N VAL A 51 -1.39 -2.52 7.14
CA VAL A 51 -0.08 -2.00 7.58
C VAL A 51 0.60 -3.06 8.44
N LEU A 52 1.82 -3.42 8.06
CA LEU A 52 2.67 -4.30 8.84
C LEU A 52 3.45 -3.45 9.84
N HIS A 53 3.18 -3.66 11.13
CA HIS A 53 3.98 -3.08 12.20
C HIS A 53 5.25 -3.92 12.33
N VAL A 54 6.39 -3.33 11.96
CA VAL A 54 7.74 -3.89 12.16
C VAL A 54 8.52 -3.04 13.14
#